data_AF-A0A820L1C6-F1
#
_entry.id   AF-A0A820L1C6-F1
#
_cell.length_a   1.000
_cell.length_b   1.000
_cell.length_c   1.000
_cell.angle_alpha   90.00
_cell.angle_beta   90.00
_cell.angle_gamma   90.00
#
_symmetry.space_group_name_H-M   'P 1'
#
loop_
_entity.id
_entity.type
_entity.pdbx_description
1 polymer ?
#
loop_
_entity_poly.entity_id
_entity_poly.type
_entity_poly.pdbx_seq_one_letter_code
_entity_poly.pdbx_strand_id
1 'polypeptide(L)'
;ARETVDYNSSIIRYLENSIWQRSLTDGRSLQPDVLYIPHLVPPHTLLLNPVNCVMTKFIRPATNKVRCPICCVCVSCIYFDIYFFLL
;
A
#
# COMPACT_ATOMS: atom_id res chain seq x y z
N ALA A 1 14.81 5.56 -13.22
CA ALA A 1 13.37 5.35 -13.41
C ALA A 1 12.63 5.89 -12.18
N ARG A 2 11.39 6.37 -12.30
CA ARG A 2 10.58 6.74 -11.12
C ARG A 2 10.13 5.45 -10.44
N GLU A 3 10.40 5.30 -9.15
CA GLU A 3 9.80 4.23 -8.35
C GLU A 3 8.39 4.64 -7.94
N THR A 4 7.41 3.83 -8.33
CA THR A 4 5.99 4.06 -8.07
C THR A 4 5.44 2.85 -7.31
N VAL A 5 4.67 3.12 -6.26
CA VAL A 5 3.85 2.09 -5.59
C VAL A 5 2.42 2.29 -6.05
N ASP A 6 1.90 1.31 -6.80
CA ASP A 6 0.53 1.32 -7.31
C ASP A 6 -0.33 0.35 -6.49
N TYR A 7 -1.44 0.86 -5.96
CA TYR A 7 -2.43 0.07 -5.21
C TYR A 7 -3.56 -0.45 -6.09
N ASN A 8 -3.72 0.06 -7.33
CA ASN A 8 -4.80 -0.34 -8.23
C ASN A 8 -4.79 -1.83 -8.51
N SER A 9 -3.61 -2.39 -8.81
CA SER A 9 -3.44 -3.83 -9.04
C SER A 9 -3.86 -4.67 -7.83
N SER A 10 -3.52 -4.22 -6.63
CA SER A 10 -3.87 -4.90 -5.38
C SER A 10 -5.37 -4.84 -5.10
N ILE A 11 -6.02 -3.70 -5.39
CA ILE A 11 -7.47 -3.53 -5.23
C ILE A 11 -8.23 -4.41 -6.22
N ILE A 12 -7.83 -4.43 -7.49
CA ILE A 12 -8.44 -5.31 -8.50
C ILE A 12 -8.32 -6.76 -8.05
N ARG A 13 -7.14 -7.17 -7.57
CA ARG A 13 -6.92 -8.52 -7.05
C ARG A 13 -7.83 -8.85 -5.86
N TYR A 14 -8.04 -7.91 -4.96
CA TYR A 14 -9.00 -8.06 -3.86
C TYR A 14 -10.43 -8.24 -4.36
N LEU A 15 -10.86 -7.45 -5.35
CA LEU A 15 -12.22 -7.56 -5.91
C LEU A 15 -12.44 -8.91 -6.59
N GLU A 16 -11.46 -9.40 -7.35
CA GLU A 16 -11.49 -10.76 -7.92
C GLU A 16 -11.61 -11.83 -6.83
N ASN A 17 -10.83 -11.69 -5.75
CA ASN A 17 -10.83 -12.63 -4.63
C ASN A 17 -12.15 -12.64 -3.87
N SER A 18 -12.79 -11.46 -3.72
CA SER A 18 -14.03 -11.29 -2.98
C SER A 18 -15.23 -12.03 -3.59
N ILE A 19 -15.15 -12.42 -4.86
CA ILE A 19 -16.21 -13.20 -5.53
C ILE A 19 -16.32 -14.62 -4.94
N TRP A 20 -15.20 -15.21 -4.54
CA TRP A 20 -15.12 -16.60 -4.09
C TRP A 20 -14.70 -16.76 -2.62
N GLN A 21 -13.89 -15.85 -2.09
CA GLN A 21 -13.47 -15.86 -0.69
C GLN A 21 -14.62 -15.42 0.22
N ARG A 22 -15.20 -16.38 0.95
CA ARG A 22 -16.30 -16.10 1.91
C ARG A 22 -15.80 -15.81 3.32
N SER A 23 -14.55 -16.15 3.62
CA SER A 23 -13.94 -16.03 4.94
C SER A 23 -12.47 -15.62 4.84
N LEU A 24 -11.96 -14.93 5.86
CA LEU A 24 -10.54 -14.53 5.96
C LEU A 24 -9.57 -15.72 5.97
N THR A 25 -10.07 -16.92 6.30
CA THR A 25 -9.30 -18.17 6.33
C THR A 25 -9.22 -18.87 4.97
N ASP A 26 -10.05 -18.48 4.01
CA ASP A 26 -10.14 -19.07 2.66
C ASP A 26 -9.10 -18.47 1.69
N GLY A 27 -8.28 -17.55 2.20
CA GLY A 27 -7.19 -16.92 1.45
C GLY A 27 -6.07 -17.90 1.14
N ARG A 28 -5.56 -17.85 -0.10
CA ARG A 28 -4.35 -18.58 -0.48
C ARG A 28 -3.13 -17.90 0.15
N SER A 29 -2.22 -18.69 0.71
CA SER A 29 -0.94 -18.17 1.22
C SER A 29 -0.12 -17.58 0.07
N LEU A 30 0.38 -16.36 0.28
CA LEU A 30 1.34 -15.74 -0.63
C LEU A 30 2.71 -16.39 -0.43
N GLN A 31 3.37 -16.80 -1.51
CA GLN A 31 4.74 -17.29 -1.41
C GLN A 31 5.72 -16.12 -1.41
N PRO A 32 6.87 -16.25 -0.71
CA PRO A 32 7.89 -15.22 -0.65
C PRO A 32 8.75 -15.22 -1.92
N ASP A 33 8.13 -14.96 -3.07
CA ASP A 33 8.79 -14.89 -4.36
C ASP A 33 8.24 -13.69 -5.17
N VAL A 34 9.09 -13.09 -6.00
CA VAL A 34 8.80 -11.92 -6.85
C VAL A 34 7.63 -12.21 -7.81
N LEU A 35 7.48 -13.47 -8.22
CA LEU A 35 6.37 -13.92 -9.06
C LEU A 35 5.00 -13.70 -8.40
N TYR A 36 4.95 -13.55 -7.08
CA TYR A 36 3.71 -13.39 -6.32
C TYR A 36 3.35 -11.92 -6.05
N ILE A 37 4.15 -10.95 -6.50
CA ILE A 37 3.82 -9.52 -6.39
C ILE A 37 2.42 -9.18 -6.97
N PRO A 38 1.98 -9.71 -8.12
CA PRO A 38 0.63 -9.44 -8.65
C PRO A 38 -0.50 -10.03 -7.79
N HIS A 39 -0.19 -10.94 -6.89
CA HIS A 39 -1.16 -11.57 -5.98
C HIS A 39 -1.30 -10.83 -4.65
N LEU A 40 -0.55 -9.74 -4.45
CA LEU A 40 -0.69 -8.89 -3.28
C LEU A 40 -2.11 -8.33 -3.19
N VAL A 41 -2.62 -8.31 -1.97
CA VAL A 41 -3.90 -7.75 -1.62
C VAL A 41 -3.69 -6.64 -0.59
N PRO A 42 -4.56 -5.62 -0.58
CA PRO A 42 -4.53 -4.58 0.43
C PRO A 42 -4.64 -5.15 1.86
N PRO A 43 -4.00 -4.49 2.84
CA PRO A 43 -3.88 -5.01 4.21
C PRO A 43 -5.22 -5.18 4.94
N HIS A 44 -6.30 -4.53 4.48
CA HIS A 44 -7.63 -4.69 5.08
C HIS A 44 -8.19 -6.11 4.99
N THR A 45 -7.67 -6.93 4.06
CA THR A 45 -8.08 -8.32 3.85
C THR A 45 -7.31 -9.31 4.74
N LEU A 46 -6.16 -8.89 5.28
CA LEU A 46 -5.22 -9.73 6.00
C LEU A 46 -5.23 -9.40 7.49
N LEU A 47 -6.42 -9.19 8.07
CA LEU A 47 -6.58 -8.80 9.49
C LEU A 47 -5.99 -9.82 10.47
N LEU A 48 -5.95 -11.10 10.09
CA LEU A 48 -5.35 -12.16 10.89
C LEU A 48 -3.81 -12.09 10.90
N ASN A 49 -3.21 -11.42 9.92
CA ASN A 49 -1.77 -11.31 9.72
C ASN A 49 -1.35 -9.82 9.64
N PRO A 50 -1.29 -9.10 10.78
CA PRO A 50 -1.01 -7.67 10.80
C PRO A 50 0.41 -7.30 10.33
N VAL A 51 1.31 -8.28 10.24
CA VAL A 51 2.69 -8.10 9.75
C VAL A 51 2.73 -7.62 8.29
N ASN A 52 1.67 -7.88 7.50
CA ASN A 52 1.58 -7.40 6.12
C ASN A 52 1.62 -5.86 6.00
N CYS A 53 1.25 -5.14 7.06
CA CYS A 53 1.22 -3.68 7.09
C CYS A 53 2.59 -3.05 7.38
N VAL A 54 3.62 -3.86 7.66
CA VAL A 54 4.93 -3.36 8.08
C VAL A 54 5.70 -2.87 6.86
N MET A 55 5.83 -1.55 6.73
CA MET A 55 6.52 -0.91 5.62
C MET A 55 8.00 -0.66 5.95
N THR A 56 8.88 -1.62 5.66
CA THR A 56 10.35 -1.46 5.79
C THR A 56 11.05 -1.04 4.51
N LYS A 57 10.39 -1.24 3.35
CA LYS A 57 10.95 -0.90 2.05
C LYS A 57 10.86 0.61 1.82
N PHE A 58 12.02 1.26 1.74
CA PHE A 58 12.11 2.66 1.32
C PHE A 58 11.76 2.80 -0.18
N ILE A 59 10.97 3.82 -0.51
CA ILE A 59 10.50 4.09 -1.88
C ILE A 59 11.22 5.33 -2.44
N ARG A 60 10.94 6.50 -1.84
CA ARG A 60 11.48 7.76 -2.33
C ARG A 60 11.51 8.84 -1.25
N PRO A 61 12.53 9.71 -1.25
CA PRO A 61 12.51 10.91 -0.44
C PRO A 61 11.58 11.96 -1.07
N ALA A 62 10.81 12.66 -0.23
CA ALA A 62 10.06 13.85 -0.62
C ALA A 62 10.64 15.05 0.12
N THR A 63 11.33 15.94 -0.58
CA THR A 63 12.00 17.11 -0.01
C THR A 63 11.48 18.40 -0.63
N ASN A 64 11.25 19.41 0.20
CA ASN A 64 10.88 20.73 -0.27
C ASN A 64 12.03 21.38 -1.04
N LYS A 65 11.68 22.25 -2.01
CA LYS A 65 12.66 23.01 -2.80
C LYS A 65 13.53 23.92 -1.92
N VAL A 66 12.94 24.49 -0.86
CA VAL A 66 13.66 25.20 0.21
C VAL A 66 13.73 24.27 1.42
N ARG A 67 14.91 24.17 2.05
CA ARG A 67 15.13 23.28 3.19
C ARG A 67 14.50 23.87 4.45
N CYS A 68 13.34 23.34 4.82
CA CYS A 68 12.61 23.67 6.05
C CYS A 68 12.28 22.38 6.82
N PRO A 69 12.24 22.41 8.16
CA PRO A 69 11.82 21.25 8.95
C PRO A 69 10.34 20.92 8.72
N ILE A 70 10.02 19.63 8.75
CA ILE A 70 8.66 19.10 8.53
C ILE A 70 8.03 18.84 9.90
N CYS A 71 6.95 19.56 10.23
CA CYS A 71 6.29 19.38 11.53
C CYS A 71 5.20 18.30 11.50
N CYS A 72 4.39 18.27 10.45
CA CYS A 72 3.27 17.35 10.29
C CYS A 72 3.18 16.84 8.85
N VAL A 73 2.70 15.61 8.69
CA VAL A 73 2.35 15.02 7.40
C VAL A 73 0.94 14.46 7.51
N CYS A 74 0.07 14.82 6.57
CA CYS A 74 -1.26 14.28 6.45
C CYS A 74 -1.47 13.71 5.04
N VAL A 75 -2.33 12.71 4.94
CA VAL A 75 -2.77 12.15 3.66
C VAL A 75 -4.12 12.76 3.35
N SER A 76 -4.27 13.33 2.15
CA SER A 76 -5.55 13.85 1.69
C SER A 76 -6.55 12.70 1.56
N CYS A 77 -7.79 12.93 1.99
CA CYS A 77 -8.89 11.98 1.79
C CYS A 77 -9.40 11.98 0.35
N ILE A 78 -9.05 13.01 -0.44
CA ILE A 78 -9.46 13.20 -1.83
C ILE A 78 -8.23 12.90 -2.68
N TYR A 79 -8.20 11.70 -3.27
CA TYR A 79 -7.16 11.18 -4.18
C TYR A 79 -5.72 11.33 -3.69
N PHE A 80 -5.14 10.20 -3.27
CA PHE A 80 -3.77 9.68 -3.45
C PHE A 80 -2.58 10.57 -3.91
N ASP A 81 -2.61 11.88 -3.68
CA ASP A 81 -1.51 12.80 -3.82
C ASP A 81 -1.25 13.36 -2.43
N ILE A 82 -0.09 13.00 -1.88
CA ILE A 82 0.42 13.56 -0.63
C ILE A 82 0.63 15.06 -0.89
N TYR A 83 -0.41 15.85 -0.64
CA TYR A 83 -0.27 17.29 -0.53
C TYR A 83 0.49 17.54 0.76
N PHE A 84 1.79 17.79 0.60
CA PHE A 84 2.64 18.35 1.61
C PHE A 84 2.11 19.76 1.95
N PHE A 85 1.08 19.84 2.78
CA PHE A 85 0.51 21.09 3.24
C PHE A 85 1.12 21.42 4.59
N LEU A 86 2.19 22.21 4.57
CA LEU A 86 2.57 23.04 5.70
C LEU A 86 2.81 24.45 5.14
N LEU A 87 2.08 25.42 5.69
CA LEU A 87 2.30 26.86 5.52
C LEU A 87 3.78 27.24 5.60
#